data_AF-A0A7C3XNE0-F1
#
_entry.id   AF-A0A7C3XNE0-F1
#
_cell.length_a   1.000
_cell.length_b   1.000
_cell.length_c   1.000
_cell.angle_alpha   90.00
_cell.angle_beta   90.00
_cell.angle_gamma   90.00
#
_symmetry.space_group_name_H-M   'P 1'
#
loop_
_entity.id
_entity.type
_entity.pdbx_description
1 polymer ?
#
loop_
_entity_poly.entity_id
_entity_poly.type
_entity_poly.pdbx_seq_one_letter_code
_entity_poly.pdbx_strand_id
1 'polypeptide(L)'
;MSGERRLRVVLDTNILVSALFWDGAESRIVRLVEEGKVEGYTSPAVLEELTSVLSNPKFTLTNQEIDDAKDYYITVLVTVRPRLKLNIVKENPKTIRCWSVQLKPMPTS
;
A
#
# COMPACT_ATOMS: atom_id res chain seq x y z
N MET A 1 3.73 -27.75 -9.68
CA MET A 1 2.86 -26.55 -9.68
C MET A 1 3.76 -25.36 -9.98
N SER A 2 3.65 -24.79 -11.17
CA SER A 2 4.50 -23.67 -11.60
C SER A 2 4.23 -22.47 -10.70
N GLY A 3 5.24 -22.00 -9.96
CA GLY A 3 5.11 -20.87 -9.06
C GLY A 3 4.98 -19.59 -9.85
N GLU A 4 3.75 -19.16 -10.11
CA GLU A 4 3.46 -17.82 -10.61
C GLU A 4 3.99 -16.81 -9.58
N ARG A 5 5.09 -16.13 -9.90
CA ARG A 5 5.54 -14.96 -9.13
C ARG A 5 4.51 -13.86 -9.34
N ARG A 6 3.51 -13.79 -8.46
CA ARG A 6 2.67 -12.60 -8.35
C ARG A 6 3.55 -11.43 -7.94
N LEU A 7 3.42 -10.34 -8.66
CA LEU A 7 4.12 -9.10 -8.35
C LEU A 7 3.61 -8.60 -6.99
N ARG A 8 4.53 -8.29 -6.08
CA ARG A 8 4.24 -7.83 -4.73
C ARG A 8 4.65 -6.39 -4.59
N VAL A 9 3.76 -5.54 -4.08
CA VAL A 9 4.02 -4.12 -3.87
C VAL A 9 3.76 -3.74 -2.42
N VAL A 10 4.64 -2.92 -1.86
CA VAL A 10 4.37 -2.24 -0.59
C VAL A 10 3.88 -0.84 -0.94
N LEU A 11 2.69 -0.48 -0.46
CA LEU A 11 2.10 0.83 -0.70
C LEU A 11 2.45 1.76 0.46
N ASP A 12 3.05 2.89 0.11
CA ASP A 12 3.36 4.01 1.00
C ASP A 12 2.12 4.89 1.19
N THR A 13 2.05 5.62 2.31
CA THR A 13 1.02 6.58 2.65
C THR A 13 0.69 7.54 1.50
N ASN A 14 1.69 8.09 0.80
CA ASN A 14 1.49 9.00 -0.33
C ASN A 14 0.79 8.34 -1.51
N ILE A 15 1.04 7.04 -1.75
CA ILE A 15 0.35 6.28 -2.80
C ILE A 15 -1.11 6.07 -2.41
N LEU A 16 -1.37 5.73 -1.15
CA LEU A 16 -2.73 5.55 -0.63
C LEU A 16 -3.52 6.87 -0.70
N VAL A 17 -2.96 7.95 -0.15
CA VAL A 17 -3.58 9.28 -0.23
C VAL A 17 -3.83 9.68 -1.69
N SER A 18 -2.84 9.48 -2.57
CA SER A 18 -3.01 9.85 -3.98
C SER A 18 -4.08 9.02 -4.68
N ALA A 19 -4.19 7.73 -4.36
CA ALA A 19 -5.19 6.84 -4.93
C ALA A 19 -6.63 7.19 -4.50
N LEU A 20 -6.82 7.81 -3.33
CA LEU A 20 -8.15 8.26 -2.87
C LEU A 20 -8.68 9.47 -3.65
N PHE A 21 -7.81 10.41 -4.01
CA PHE A 21 -8.24 11.71 -4.55
C PHE A 21 -7.94 11.91 -6.05
N TRP A 22 -7.09 11.08 -6.68
CA TRP A 22 -6.71 11.22 -8.09
C TRP A 22 -6.84 9.90 -8.84
N ASP A 23 -7.38 9.94 -10.06
CA ASP A 23 -7.46 8.76 -10.95
C ASP A 23 -6.16 8.55 -11.75
N GLY A 24 -5.06 8.38 -11.01
CA GLY A 24 -3.70 8.33 -11.54
C GLY A 24 -3.08 6.93 -11.62
N ALA A 25 -1.75 6.89 -11.66
CA ALA A 25 -1.01 5.63 -11.63
C ALA A 25 -1.21 4.89 -10.30
N GLU A 26 -1.38 5.65 -9.23
CA GLU A 26 -1.60 5.20 -7.85
C GLU A 26 -2.96 4.51 -7.71
N SER A 27 -4.04 5.12 -8.20
CA SER A 27 -5.38 4.49 -8.21
C SER A 27 -5.36 3.20 -9.04
N ARG A 28 -4.63 3.18 -10.16
CA ARG A 28 -4.49 1.99 -10.99
C ARG A 28 -3.74 0.86 -10.27
N ILE A 29 -2.73 1.17 -9.46
CA ILE A 29 -2.05 0.14 -8.65
C ILE A 29 -3.03 -0.47 -7.65
N VAL A 30 -3.83 0.37 -6.95
CA VAL A 30 -4.85 -0.14 -6.01
C VAL A 30 -5.86 -1.02 -6.73
N ARG A 31 -6.38 -0.61 -7.90
CA ARG A 31 -7.28 -1.43 -8.72
C ARG A 31 -6.66 -2.78 -9.11
N LEU A 32 -5.38 -2.81 -9.48
CA LEU A 32 -4.70 -4.08 -9.80
C LEU A 32 -4.59 -5.01 -8.58
N VAL A 33 -4.53 -4.44 -7.37
CA VAL A 33 -4.58 -5.21 -6.12
C VAL A 33 -6.00 -5.73 -5.88
N GLU A 34 -7.03 -4.89 -6.04
CA GLU A 34 -8.44 -5.30 -5.93
C GLU A 34 -8.80 -6.42 -6.92
N GLU A 35 -8.29 -6.34 -8.15
CA GLU A 35 -8.46 -7.35 -9.19
C GLU A 35 -7.61 -8.63 -8.94
N GLY A 36 -6.80 -8.66 -7.88
CA GLY A 36 -5.94 -9.79 -7.52
C GLY A 36 -4.77 -10.06 -8.48
N LYS A 37 -4.49 -9.12 -9.40
CA LYS A 37 -3.38 -9.19 -10.37
C LYS A 37 -2.04 -8.87 -9.71
N VAL A 38 -2.06 -8.09 -8.64
CA VAL A 38 -0.91 -7.71 -7.82
C VAL A 38 -1.24 -7.96 -6.36
N GLU A 39 -0.26 -8.36 -5.57
CA GLU A 39 -0.42 -8.50 -4.12
C GLU A 39 0.05 -7.22 -3.42
N GLY A 40 -0.89 -6.48 -2.83
CA GLY A 40 -0.63 -5.22 -2.14
C GLY A 40 -0.41 -5.42 -0.65
N TYR A 41 0.62 -4.75 -0.12
CA TYR A 41 1.00 -4.82 1.28
C TYR A 41 1.05 -3.42 1.89
N THR A 42 0.65 -3.32 3.15
CA THR A 42 0.77 -2.11 3.97
C THR A 42 1.26 -2.48 5.36
N SER A 43 1.40 -1.50 6.25
CA SER A 43 1.72 -1.72 7.66
C SER A 43 0.83 -0.88 8.57
N PRO A 44 0.67 -1.25 9.85
CA PRO A 44 -0.09 -0.43 10.80
C PRO A 44 0.41 1.02 10.86
N ALA A 45 1.73 1.23 10.80
CA ALA A 45 2.33 2.56 10.80
C ALA A 45 1.95 3.40 9.57
N VAL A 46 1.83 2.77 8.40
CA VAL A 46 1.37 3.46 7.17
C VAL A 46 -0.11 3.82 7.28
N LEU A 47 -0.94 2.95 7.86
CA LEU A 47 -2.36 3.23 8.07
C LEU A 47 -2.59 4.34 9.11
N GLU A 48 -1.77 4.41 10.16
CA GLU A 48 -1.79 5.50 11.14
C GLU A 48 -1.32 6.83 10.52
N GLU A 49 -0.29 6.80 9.69
CA GLU A 49 0.14 7.98 8.96
C GLU A 49 -0.92 8.44 7.96
N LEU A 50 -1.59 7.50 7.27
CA LEU A 50 -2.71 7.79 6.37
C LEU A 50 -3.81 8.56 7.11
N THR A 51 -4.30 8.06 8.24
CA THR A 51 -5.35 8.76 9.00
C THR A 51 -4.88 10.11 9.51
N SER A 52 -3.62 10.23 9.94
CA SER A 52 -3.03 11.50 10.35
C SER A 52 -2.98 12.52 9.20
N VAL A 53 -2.60 12.09 7.99
CA VAL A 53 -2.57 12.95 6.80
C VAL A 53 -3.98 13.37 6.40
N LEU A 54 -4.93 12.44 6.35
CA LEU A 54 -6.32 12.71 5.98
C LEU A 54 -7.05 13.61 6.99
N SER A 55 -6.62 13.62 8.26
CA SER A 55 -7.12 14.53 9.29
C SER A 55 -6.74 16.00 9.05
N ASN A 56 -5.89 16.28 8.07
CA ASN A 56 -5.55 17.67 7.74
C ASN A 56 -6.80 18.42 7.22
N PRO A 57 -7.13 19.61 7.78
CA PRO A 57 -8.32 20.37 7.40
C PRO A 57 -8.44 20.68 5.89
N LYS A 58 -7.33 20.68 5.15
CA LYS A 58 -7.32 20.88 3.69
C LYS A 58 -8.12 19.83 2.92
N PHE A 59 -8.34 18.64 3.49
CA PHE A 59 -9.09 17.56 2.86
C PHE A 59 -10.59 17.62 3.16
N THR A 60 -11.01 18.39 4.18
CA THR A 60 -12.44 18.57 4.51
C THR A 60 -13.18 17.24 4.76
N LEU A 61 -12.49 16.22 5.28
CA LEU A 61 -13.06 14.92 5.63
C LEU A 61 -13.53 14.89 7.09
N THR A 62 -14.62 14.18 7.34
CA THR A 62 -15.09 13.80 8.67
C THR A 62 -14.27 12.63 9.21
N ASN A 63 -14.29 12.43 10.54
CA ASN A 63 -13.63 11.27 11.15
C ASN A 63 -14.17 9.94 10.59
N GLN A 64 -15.48 9.88 10.29
CA GLN A 64 -16.07 8.68 9.70
C GLN A 64 -15.51 8.38 8.32
N GLU A 65 -15.38 9.39 7.44
CA GLU A 65 -14.79 9.19 6.10
C GLU A 65 -13.31 8.77 6.17
N ILE A 66 -12.57 9.26 7.17
CA ILE A 66 -11.18 8.85 7.40
C ILE A 66 -11.11 7.39 7.85
N ASP A 67 -11.99 6.98 8.76
CA ASP A 67 -12.06 5.59 9.23
C ASP A 67 -12.51 4.66 8.10
N ASP A 68 -13.50 5.06 7.29
CA ASP A 68 -13.95 4.31 6.13
C ASP A 68 -12.82 4.11 5.11
N ALA A 69 -12.02 5.14 4.85
CA ALA A 69 -10.86 5.06 3.97
C ALA A 69 -9.79 4.10 4.51
N LYS A 70 -9.56 4.11 5.82
CA LYS A 70 -8.64 3.17 6.48
C LYS A 70 -9.14 1.74 6.37
N ASP A 71 -10.41 1.50 6.66
CA ASP A 71 -11.04 0.17 6.63
C ASP A 71 -11.07 -0.40 5.21
N TYR A 72 -11.29 0.45 4.21
CA TYR A 72 -11.13 0.10 2.80
C TYR A 72 -9.72 -0.45 2.52
N TYR A 73 -8.66 0.25 2.93
CA TYR A 73 -7.30 -0.23 2.70
C TYR A 73 -6.93 -1.47 3.51
N ILE A 74 -7.48 -1.63 4.72
CA ILE A 74 -7.32 -2.88 5.49
C ILE A 74 -7.95 -4.07 4.75
N THR A 75 -9.07 -3.83 4.06
CA THR A 75 -9.78 -4.86 3.30
C THR A 75 -9.02 -5.25 2.03
N VAL A 76 -8.45 -4.28 1.32
CA VAL A 76 -7.77 -4.50 0.03
C VAL A 76 -6.31 -4.95 0.20
N LEU A 77 -5.63 -4.53 1.27
CA LEU A 77 -4.19 -4.73 1.45
C LEU A 77 -3.87 -5.72 2.56
N VAL A 78 -2.83 -6.51 2.34
CA VAL A 78 -2.28 -7.37 3.40
C VAL A 78 -1.47 -6.51 4.36
N THR A 79 -1.97 -6.39 5.60
CA THR A 79 -1.27 -5.64 6.65
C THR A 79 -0.16 -6.49 7.26
N VAL A 80 1.08 -6.05 7.10
CA VAL A 80 2.27 -6.71 7.64
C VAL A 80 3.03 -5.78 8.58
N ARG A 81 3.69 -6.36 9.59
CA ARG A 81 4.64 -5.61 10.42
C ARG A 81 6.05 -5.78 9.82
N PRO A 82 6.63 -4.75 9.18
CA PRO A 82 7.95 -4.88 8.61
C PRO A 82 8.99 -5.09 9.71
N ARG A 83 9.86 -6.10 9.56
CA ARG A 83 11.00 -6.33 10.45
C ARG A 83 12.20 -5.43 10.13
N LEU A 84 12.21 -4.77 8.96
CA LEU A 84 13.29 -3.92 8.48
C LEU A 84 12.70 -2.79 7.61
N LYS A 85 12.90 -1.53 7.98
CA LYS A 85 12.60 -0.37 7.13
C LYS A 85 13.75 -0.18 6.14
N LEU A 86 13.56 -0.56 4.88
CA LEU A 86 14.48 -0.22 3.80
C LEU A 86 14.00 1.08 3.15
N ASN A 87 14.72 2.18 3.38
CA ASN A 87 14.50 3.43 2.65
C ASN A 87 15.03 3.25 1.21
N ILE A 88 14.14 2.95 0.27
CA ILE A 88 14.49 2.94 -1.15
C ILE A 88 14.23 4.33 -1.69
N VAL A 89 15.30 5.12 -1.86
CA VAL A 89 15.26 6.39 -2.58
C VAL A 89 15.04 6.07 -4.06
N LYS A 90 13.92 6.55 -4.63
CA LYS A 90 13.65 6.51 -6.08
C LYS A 90 14.64 7.47 -6.79
N GLU A 91 15.73 6.95 -7.32
CA GLU A 91 16.50 7.66 -8.34
C GLU A 91 15.76 7.53 -9.70
N ASN A 92 15.12 8.63 -10.11
CA ASN A 92 14.56 8.93 -11.44
C ASN A 92 13.18 8.35 -11.87
N PRO A 93 12.25 9.20 -12.41
CA PRO A 93 10.81 8.92 -12.47
C PRO A 93 10.29 8.24 -13.75
N LYS A 94 11.09 7.48 -14.52
CA LYS A 94 10.63 6.98 -15.85
C LYS A 94 10.59 5.49 -16.10
N THR A 95 10.96 4.63 -15.14
CA THR A 95 10.83 3.18 -15.37
C THR A 95 10.54 2.46 -14.06
N ILE A 96 9.33 1.92 -13.89
CA ILE A 96 9.02 1.01 -12.77
C ILE A 96 9.80 -0.29 -13.02
N ARG A 97 10.92 -0.48 -12.30
CA ARG A 97 11.62 -1.78 -12.24
C ARG A 97 11.11 -2.57 -11.04
N CYS A 98 10.37 -3.64 -11.33
CA CYS A 98 9.92 -4.64 -10.37
C CYS A 98 11.11 -5.51 -9.92
N TRP A 99 11.40 -5.55 -8.62
CA TRP A 99 12.33 -6.52 -8.03
C TRP A 99 11.60 -7.41 -7.03
N SER A 100 11.88 -8.71 -7.07
CA SER A 100 11.28 -9.72 -6.19
C SER A 100 11.96 -9.75 -4.83
N VAL A 101 11.21 -9.50 -3.75
CA VAL A 101 11.67 -9.75 -2.36
C VAL A 101 11.23 -11.16 -1.93
N GLN A 102 12.19 -11.98 -1.51
CA GLN A 102 11.94 -13.33 -1.04
C GLN A 102 11.68 -13.31 0.47
N LEU A 103 10.42 -13.32 0.87
CA LEU A 103 10.01 -13.43 2.27
C LEU A 103 9.96 -14.91 2.68
N LYS A 104 10.73 -15.31 3.70
CA LYS A 104 10.59 -16.63 4.34
C LYS A 104 9.46 -16.56 5.39
N PRO A 105 8.53 -17.53 5.42
CA PRO A 105 7.57 -17.64 6.52
C PRO A 105 8.27 -18.02 7.82
N MET A 106 7.76 -17.54 8.96
CA MET A 106 8.20 -17.98 10.28
C MET A 106 7.83 -19.45 10.50
N PRO A 107 8.70 -20.24 11.14
CA PRO A 107 8.30 -21.57 11.60
C PRO A 107 7.27 -21.41 12.72
N THR A 108 6.13 -22.07 12.56
CA THR A 108 5.30 -22.46 13.70
C THR A 108 5.95 -23.68 14.35
N SER A 109 6.07 -23.62 15.68
CA SER A 109 6.62 -24.57 16.66
C SER A 109 7.03 -25.97 16.17
#